data_AF-A0A9N9KHS7-F1
#
_entry.id   AF-A0A9N9KHS7-F1
#
_cell.length_a   1.000
_cell.length_b   1.000
_cell.length_c   1.000
_cell.angle_alpha   90.00
_cell.angle_beta   90.00
_cell.angle_gamma   90.00
#
_symmetry.space_group_name_H-M   'P 1'
#
loop_
_entity.id
_entity.type
_entity.pdbx_description
1 polymer ?
#
loop_
_entity_poly.entity_id
_entity_poly.type
_entity_poly.pdbx_seq_one_letter_code
_entity_poly.pdbx_strand_id
1 'polypeptide(L)'
;MPKINNKSMLSNNEPEDRISFFINQATVKNTKRSTTNWMKKFAEHCEEYHLNGTIETISDVQQLETNLVHFFSYTTRSDKEEYSVNSILSALAAFQRYITEKSPLKGITLRNKQEFPTLNTLLNGKIKWLSTKGKGESKGSESLTVDE
;
A
#
# COMPACT_ATOMS: atom_id res chain seq x y z
N MET A 1 10.58 12.31 27.77
CA MET A 1 10.81 10.90 27.38
C MET A 1 12.31 10.71 27.19
N PRO A 2 12.97 9.75 27.86
CA PRO A 2 14.39 9.53 27.67
C PRO A 2 14.62 8.90 26.29
N LYS A 3 15.59 9.44 25.54
CA LYS A 3 16.07 8.86 24.28
C LYS A 3 16.83 7.58 24.63
N ILE A 4 16.22 6.41 24.39
CA ILE A 4 16.90 5.12 24.51
C ILE A 4 18.00 5.09 23.46
N ASN A 5 19.25 4.90 23.90
CA ASN A 5 20.40 4.81 23.02
C ASN A 5 20.40 3.43 22.34
N ASN A 6 19.80 3.34 21.15
CA ASN A 6 19.64 2.11 20.37
C ASN A 6 20.96 1.35 20.10
N LYS A 7 22.10 2.04 20.21
CA LYS A 7 23.43 1.45 19.97
C LYS A 7 23.86 0.47 21.06
N SER A 8 23.37 0.61 22.30
CA SER A 8 23.74 -0.30 23.42
C SER A 8 22.80 -1.50 23.59
N MET A 9 21.66 -1.55 22.88
CA MET A 9 20.69 -2.63 23.00
C MET A 9 21.01 -3.85 22.11
N LEU A 10 21.78 -3.65 21.03
CA LEU A 10 22.03 -4.68 20.02
C LEU A 10 23.28 -5.54 20.30
N SER A 11 24.14 -5.16 21.25
CA SER A 11 25.45 -5.84 21.41
C SER A 11 25.39 -7.14 22.21
N ASN A 12 24.33 -7.40 22.99
CA ASN A 12 24.29 -8.50 23.98
C ASN A 12 23.03 -9.40 23.90
N ASN A 13 22.19 -9.26 22.88
CA ASN A 13 20.90 -9.96 22.81
C ASN A 13 20.97 -11.23 21.93
N GLU A 14 20.24 -12.27 22.35
CA GLU A 14 20.02 -13.50 21.57
C GLU A 14 19.43 -13.18 20.17
N PRO A 15 19.69 -14.01 19.14
CA PRO A 15 19.24 -13.76 17.77
C PRO A 15 17.74 -13.45 17.65
N GLU A 16 16.90 -14.12 18.44
CA GLU A 16 15.43 -13.92 18.45
C GLU A 16 15.00 -12.55 18.97
N ASP A 17 15.72 -12.00 19.94
CA ASP A 17 15.47 -10.65 20.46
C ASP A 17 15.83 -9.58 19.43
N ARG A 18 16.91 -9.81 18.66
CA ARG A 18 17.28 -8.93 17.54
C ARG A 18 16.27 -9.00 16.41
N ILE A 19 15.80 -10.20 16.05
CA ILE A 19 14.75 -10.39 15.04
C ILE A 19 13.47 -9.67 15.49
N SER A 20 13.01 -9.91 16.71
CA SER A 20 11.82 -9.27 17.28
C SER A 20 11.96 -7.75 17.35
N PHE A 21 13.13 -7.23 17.72
CA PHE A 21 13.42 -5.79 17.71
C PHE A 21 13.21 -5.19 16.31
N PHE A 22 13.82 -5.76 15.27
CA PHE A 22 13.69 -5.21 13.92
C PHE A 22 12.27 -5.36 13.35
N ILE A 23 11.57 -6.46 13.64
CA ILE A 23 10.15 -6.62 13.29
C ILE A 23 9.30 -5.53 13.97
N ASN A 24 9.56 -5.24 15.25
CA ASN A 24 8.86 -4.20 15.98
C ASN A 24 9.17 -2.79 15.47
N GLN A 25 10.43 -2.51 15.11
CA GLN A 25 10.81 -1.23 14.48
C GLN A 25 10.15 -1.04 13.11
N ALA A 26 9.98 -2.11 12.33
CA ALA A 26 9.28 -2.07 11.05
C ALA A 26 7.77 -1.80 11.21
N THR A 27 7.20 -2.09 12.38
CA THR A 27 5.78 -1.94 12.66
C THR A 27 5.42 -0.50 13.05
N VAL A 28 5.36 0.40 12.07
CA VAL A 28 4.98 1.80 12.31
C VAL A 28 3.45 1.93 12.44
N LYS A 29 2.97 2.51 13.55
CA LYS A 29 1.51 2.72 13.81
C LYS A 29 0.80 3.46 12.66
N ASN A 30 1.48 4.42 12.03
CA ASN A 30 0.93 5.18 10.89
C ASN A 30 0.60 4.28 9.69
N THR A 31 1.39 3.23 9.46
CA THR A 31 1.17 2.26 8.38
C THR A 31 -0.07 1.41 8.63
N LYS A 32 -0.30 0.98 9.88
CA LYS A 32 -1.53 0.27 10.26
C LYS A 32 -2.76 1.14 10.02
N ARG A 33 -2.74 2.39 10.52
CA ARG A 33 -3.84 3.35 10.32
C ARG A 33 -4.12 3.61 8.83
N SER A 34 -3.08 3.82 8.02
CA SER A 34 -3.25 4.01 6.57
C SER A 34 -3.84 2.77 5.90
N THR A 35 -3.42 1.57 6.31
CA THR A 35 -3.95 0.32 5.76
C THR A 35 -5.43 0.19 6.09
N THR A 36 -5.83 0.40 7.35
CA THR A 36 -7.24 0.40 7.76
C THR A 36 -8.07 1.41 6.99
N ASN A 37 -7.57 2.63 6.78
CA ASN A 37 -8.29 3.64 6.01
C ASN A 37 -8.52 3.22 4.55
N TRP A 38 -7.50 2.64 3.89
CA TRP A 38 -7.65 2.14 2.52
C TRP A 38 -8.64 0.97 2.44
N MET A 39 -8.61 0.04 3.40
CA MET A 39 -9.56 -1.08 3.41
C MET A 39 -10.98 -0.62 3.68
N LYS A 40 -11.18 0.34 4.60
CA LYS A 40 -12.49 0.96 4.82
C LYS A 40 -13.03 1.58 3.53
N LYS A 41 -12.20 2.37 2.84
CA LYS A 41 -12.59 3.01 1.59
C LYS A 41 -12.91 2.00 0.48
N PHE A 42 -12.17 0.89 0.44
CA PHE A 42 -12.45 -0.21 -0.48
C PHE A 42 -13.78 -0.88 -0.17
N ALA A 43 -14.06 -1.17 1.10
CA ALA A 43 -15.33 -1.75 1.52
C ALA A 43 -16.51 -0.85 1.15
N GLU A 44 -16.42 0.44 1.46
CA GLU A 44 -17.42 1.44 1.05
C GLU A 44 -17.63 1.48 -0.47
N HIS A 45 -16.55 1.38 -1.25
CA HIS A 45 -16.62 1.32 -2.72
C HIS A 45 -17.29 0.03 -3.21
N CYS A 46 -16.98 -1.11 -2.61
CA CYS A 46 -17.63 -2.37 -2.97
C CYS A 46 -19.13 -2.33 -2.66
N GLU A 47 -19.54 -1.73 -1.55
CA GLU A 47 -20.95 -1.53 -1.20
C GLU A 47 -21.66 -0.59 -2.19
N GLU A 48 -21.06 0.55 -2.51
CA GLU A 48 -21.60 1.56 -3.43
C GLU A 48 -21.85 1.01 -4.84
N TYR A 49 -20.91 0.20 -5.35
CA TYR A 49 -20.97 -0.35 -6.71
C TYR A 49 -21.45 -1.79 -6.77
N HIS A 50 -21.98 -2.32 -5.66
CA HIS A 50 -22.47 -3.70 -5.54
C HIS A 50 -21.46 -4.76 -6.02
N LEU A 51 -20.19 -4.55 -5.70
CA LEU A 51 -19.13 -5.49 -5.98
C LEU A 51 -19.17 -6.63 -4.97
N ASN A 52 -19.13 -7.86 -5.47
CA ASN A 52 -19.22 -9.03 -4.61
C ASN A 52 -17.92 -9.25 -3.83
N GLY A 53 -18.07 -9.47 -2.53
CA GLY A 53 -17.00 -9.91 -1.63
C GLY A 53 -16.08 -8.79 -1.12
N THR A 54 -15.37 -9.12 -0.05
CA THR A 54 -14.32 -8.32 0.59
C THR A 54 -12.97 -9.01 0.45
N ILE A 55 -11.87 -8.34 0.77
CA ILE A 55 -10.52 -8.95 0.70
C ILE A 55 -10.42 -10.23 1.55
N GLU A 56 -11.16 -10.29 2.66
CA GLU A 56 -11.21 -11.41 3.60
C GLU A 56 -12.06 -12.59 3.11
N THR A 57 -12.93 -12.39 2.12
CA THR A 57 -13.89 -13.41 1.66
C THR A 57 -13.67 -13.84 0.22
N ILE A 58 -13.05 -13.00 -0.62
CA ILE A 58 -12.73 -13.35 -2.00
C ILE A 58 -11.62 -14.41 -2.01
N SER A 59 -11.93 -15.56 -2.62
CA SER A 59 -11.01 -16.68 -2.84
C SER A 59 -10.65 -16.88 -4.32
N ASP A 60 -11.25 -16.10 -5.22
CA ASP A 60 -10.95 -16.10 -6.65
C ASP A 60 -10.08 -14.89 -7.03
N VAL A 61 -8.96 -15.16 -7.71
CA VAL A 61 -8.00 -14.14 -8.14
C VAL A 61 -8.62 -13.20 -9.18
N GLN A 62 -9.47 -13.70 -10.07
CA GLN A 62 -10.09 -12.87 -11.12
C GLN A 62 -11.12 -11.91 -10.53
N GLN A 63 -11.92 -12.37 -9.57
CA GLN A 63 -12.82 -11.51 -8.80
C GLN A 63 -12.05 -10.43 -8.03
N LEU A 64 -10.95 -10.80 -7.37
CA LEU A 64 -10.12 -9.83 -6.67
C LEU A 64 -9.54 -8.78 -7.64
N GLU A 65 -9.00 -9.21 -8.78
CA GLU A 65 -8.49 -8.31 -9.80
C GLU A 65 -9.57 -7.35 -10.29
N THR A 66 -10.77 -7.86 -10.59
CA THR A 66 -11.91 -7.07 -11.06
C THR A 66 -12.29 -5.98 -10.05
N ASN A 67 -12.42 -6.32 -8.77
CA ASN A 67 -12.77 -5.36 -7.74
C ASN A 67 -11.67 -4.30 -7.55
N LEU A 68 -10.39 -4.69 -7.61
CA LEU A 68 -9.27 -3.75 -7.51
C LEU A 68 -9.15 -2.83 -8.72
N VAL A 69 -9.35 -3.35 -9.93
CA VAL A 69 -9.40 -2.56 -11.17
C VAL A 69 -10.50 -1.50 -11.06
N HIS A 70 -11.70 -1.91 -10.65
CA HIS A 70 -12.83 -1.01 -10.44
C HIS A 70 -12.52 0.05 -9.37
N PHE A 71 -11.91 -0.35 -8.26
CA PHE A 71 -11.51 0.61 -7.23
C PHE A 71 -10.49 1.62 -7.75
N PHE A 72 -9.37 1.18 -8.32
CA PHE A 72 -8.30 2.09 -8.75
C PHE A 72 -8.66 2.96 -9.95
N SER A 73 -9.66 2.59 -10.76
CA SER A 73 -10.15 3.45 -11.84
C SER A 73 -10.99 4.62 -11.32
N TYR A 74 -11.87 4.38 -10.33
CA TYR A 74 -12.86 5.36 -9.87
C TYR A 74 -12.48 6.11 -8.59
N THR A 75 -11.55 5.57 -7.78
CA THR A 75 -11.27 6.13 -6.45
C THR A 75 -10.64 7.53 -6.54
N THR A 76 -11.32 8.55 -6.01
CA THR A 76 -10.82 9.93 -5.90
C THR A 76 -10.72 10.37 -4.43
N ARG A 77 -10.02 11.46 -4.17
CA ARG A 77 -10.06 12.13 -2.87
C ARG A 77 -11.45 12.71 -2.58
N SER A 78 -11.65 13.18 -1.34
CA SER A 78 -12.91 13.79 -0.89
C SER A 78 -13.28 15.07 -1.63
N ASP A 79 -12.28 15.80 -2.13
CA ASP A 79 -12.43 16.98 -3.00
C ASP A 79 -12.66 16.62 -4.48
N LYS A 80 -12.93 15.33 -4.78
CA LYS A 80 -13.09 14.77 -6.13
C LYS A 80 -11.83 14.85 -7.01
N GLU A 81 -10.70 15.25 -6.43
CA GLU A 81 -9.42 15.26 -7.11
C GLU A 81 -8.77 13.87 -7.14
N GLU A 82 -8.01 13.64 -8.20
CA GLU A 82 -7.18 12.44 -8.32
C GLU A 82 -6.05 12.44 -7.28
N TYR A 83 -5.77 11.24 -6.76
CA TYR A 83 -4.65 11.00 -5.85
C TYR A 83 -3.29 11.23 -6.52
N SER A 84 -2.24 11.47 -5.72
CA SER A 84 -0.88 11.48 -6.23
C SER A 84 -0.39 10.06 -6.54
N VAL A 85 0.66 9.95 -7.35
CA VAL A 85 1.34 8.66 -7.62
C VAL A 85 1.73 7.97 -6.30
N ASN A 86 2.26 8.71 -5.32
CA ASN A 86 2.68 8.16 -4.03
C ASN A 86 1.50 7.63 -3.22
N SER A 87 0.33 8.28 -3.29
CA SER A 87 -0.88 7.77 -2.65
C SER A 87 -1.37 6.48 -3.29
N ILE A 88 -1.32 6.37 -4.63
CA ILE A 88 -1.69 5.13 -5.34
C ILE A 88 -0.75 3.98 -4.97
N LEU A 89 0.57 4.22 -4.95
CA LEU A 89 1.56 3.22 -4.56
C LEU A 89 1.41 2.81 -3.08
N SER A 90 1.11 3.77 -2.20
CA SER A 90 0.82 3.52 -0.79
C SER A 90 -0.45 2.67 -0.61
N ALA A 91 -1.51 2.95 -1.38
CA ALA A 91 -2.71 2.13 -1.41
C ALA A 91 -2.39 0.70 -1.85
N LEU A 92 -1.66 0.51 -2.95
CA LEU A 92 -1.29 -0.82 -3.43
C LEU A 92 -0.51 -1.62 -2.38
N ALA A 93 0.43 -0.98 -1.67
CA ALA A 93 1.17 -1.61 -0.58
C ALA A 93 0.27 -1.95 0.63
N ALA A 94 -0.74 -1.13 0.91
CA ALA A 94 -1.74 -1.43 1.94
C ALA A 94 -2.57 -2.66 1.57
N PHE A 95 -3.09 -2.74 0.34
CA PHE A 95 -3.81 -3.92 -0.14
C PHE A 95 -2.96 -5.18 -0.10
N GLN A 96 -1.71 -5.12 -0.59
CA GLN A 96 -0.81 -6.28 -0.55
C GLN A 96 -0.62 -6.79 0.89
N ARG A 97 -0.36 -5.89 1.85
CA ARG A 97 -0.20 -6.25 3.26
C ARG A 97 -1.47 -6.90 3.82
N TYR A 98 -2.62 -6.32 3.53
CA TYR A 98 -3.90 -6.81 4.03
C TYR A 98 -4.25 -8.18 3.46
N ILE A 99 -4.00 -8.41 2.16
CA ILE A 99 -4.15 -9.72 1.51
C ILE A 99 -3.27 -10.76 2.21
N THR A 100 -1.99 -10.46 2.41
CA THR A 100 -1.06 -11.38 3.09
C THR A 100 -1.50 -11.75 4.51
N GLU A 101 -2.12 -10.81 5.24
CA GLU A 101 -2.52 -11.02 6.63
C GLU A 101 -3.92 -11.63 6.80
N LYS A 102 -4.86 -11.33 5.90
CA LYS A 102 -6.31 -11.55 6.14
C LYS A 102 -7.06 -12.28 5.03
N SER A 103 -6.49 -12.40 3.84
CA SER A 103 -7.19 -12.99 2.69
C SER A 103 -7.00 -14.51 2.61
N PRO A 104 -7.99 -15.26 2.10
CA PRO A 104 -7.80 -16.65 1.66
C PRO A 104 -6.72 -16.79 0.58
N LEU A 105 -6.49 -15.73 -0.21
CA LEU A 105 -5.49 -15.67 -1.27
C LEU A 105 -4.09 -15.32 -0.77
N LYS A 106 -3.76 -15.61 0.50
CA LYS A 106 -2.40 -15.41 1.02
C LYS A 106 -1.34 -16.08 0.13
N GLY A 107 -0.23 -15.37 -0.13
CA GLY A 107 0.86 -15.85 -0.99
C GLY A 107 0.86 -15.28 -2.41
N ILE A 108 -0.26 -14.69 -2.86
CA ILE A 108 -0.28 -13.94 -4.13
C ILE A 108 0.42 -12.60 -4.00
N THR A 109 0.86 -12.05 -5.13
CA THR A 109 1.44 -10.71 -5.20
C THR A 109 0.72 -9.87 -6.24
N LEU A 110 0.16 -8.72 -5.86
CA LEU A 110 -0.58 -7.83 -6.78
C LEU A 110 0.29 -7.29 -7.94
N ARG A 111 1.62 -7.34 -7.81
CA ARG A 111 2.58 -7.00 -8.87
C ARG A 111 2.84 -8.15 -9.85
N ASN A 112 2.34 -9.35 -9.57
CA ASN A 112 2.45 -10.47 -10.51
C ASN A 112 1.57 -10.17 -11.73
N LYS A 113 2.22 -9.85 -12.85
CA LYS A 113 1.53 -9.49 -14.11
C LYS A 113 0.81 -10.67 -14.77
N GLN A 114 1.14 -11.91 -14.40
CA GLN A 114 0.44 -13.09 -14.90
C GLN A 114 -0.88 -13.31 -14.15
N GLU A 115 -0.90 -13.09 -12.83
CA GLU A 115 -2.11 -13.19 -11.99
C GLU A 115 -2.98 -11.94 -12.08
N PHE A 116 -2.37 -10.76 -12.23
CA PHE A 116 -3.03 -9.46 -12.23
C PHE A 116 -2.69 -8.61 -13.47
N PRO A 117 -2.89 -9.10 -14.70
CA PRO A 117 -2.51 -8.39 -15.93
C PRO A 117 -3.24 -7.05 -16.12
N THR A 118 -4.54 -7.02 -15.85
CA THR A 118 -5.41 -5.85 -16.06
C THR A 118 -5.12 -4.78 -15.03
N LEU A 119 -5.00 -5.16 -13.75
CA LEU A 119 -4.64 -4.24 -12.67
C LEU A 119 -3.28 -3.60 -12.92
N ASN A 120 -2.27 -4.38 -13.30
CA ASN A 120 -0.94 -3.83 -13.56
C ASN A 120 -0.94 -2.89 -14.78
N THR A 121 -1.70 -3.22 -15.83
CA THR A 121 -1.84 -2.34 -17.00
C THR A 121 -2.54 -1.03 -16.64
N LEU A 122 -3.66 -1.10 -15.90
CA LEU A 122 -4.38 0.07 -15.40
C LEU A 122 -3.48 0.98 -14.56
N LEU A 123 -2.80 0.42 -13.55
CA LEU A 123 -1.95 1.19 -12.64
C LEU A 123 -0.80 1.87 -13.39
N ASN A 124 -0.17 1.18 -14.36
CA ASN A 124 0.87 1.77 -15.19
C ASN A 124 0.34 2.96 -16.01
N GLY A 125 -0.85 2.81 -16.61
CA GLY A 125 -1.51 3.90 -17.34
C GLY A 125 -1.84 5.08 -16.44
N LYS A 126 -2.46 4.82 -15.28
CA LYS A 126 -2.86 5.85 -14.31
C LYS A 126 -1.64 6.58 -13.76
N ILE A 127 -0.55 5.87 -13.41
CA ILE A 127 0.69 6.49 -12.94
C ILE A 127 1.29 7.41 -14.02
N LYS A 128 1.40 6.94 -15.27
CA LYS A 128 1.90 7.78 -16.37
C LYS A 128 1.08 9.05 -16.53
N TRP A 129 -0.26 8.90 -16.57
CA TRP A 129 -1.17 10.04 -16.70
C TRP A 129 -1.04 11.02 -15.52
N LEU A 130 -1.01 10.54 -14.28
CA LEU A 130 -0.80 11.39 -13.09
C LEU A 130 0.52 12.14 -13.13
N SER A 131 1.61 11.48 -13.55
CA SER A 131 2.91 12.12 -13.73
C SER A 131 2.86 13.24 -14.76
N THR A 132 2.18 13.06 -15.89
CA THR A 132 2.00 14.13 -16.90
C THR A 132 1.21 15.33 -16.38
N LYS A 133 0.42 15.14 -15.31
CA LYS A 133 -0.36 16.19 -14.64
C LYS A 133 0.39 16.83 -13.46
N GLY A 134 1.68 16.53 -13.28
CA GLY A 134 2.47 17.04 -12.15
C GLY A 134 2.09 16.41 -10.80
N LYS A 135 1.33 15.32 -10.81
CA LYS A 135 0.97 14.53 -9.61
C LYS A 135 1.92 13.34 -9.37
N GLY A 136 2.95 13.20 -10.21
CA GLY A 136 4.12 12.33 -9.98
C GLY A 136 5.20 13.14 -9.29
N GLU A 137 5.63 12.67 -8.11
CA GLU A 137 6.64 13.27 -7.21
C GLU A 137 6.92 14.78 -7.39
N SER A 138 6.36 15.62 -6.50
CA SER A 138 7.03 16.87 -6.16
C SER A 138 8.35 16.51 -5.53
N LYS A 139 9.48 16.79 -6.20
CA LYS A 139 10.87 16.71 -5.68
C LYS A 139 10.95 16.06 -4.30
N GLY A 140 11.13 14.73 -4.25
CA GLY A 140 11.56 14.10 -3.00
C GLY A 140 12.81 14.83 -2.54
N SER A 141 12.76 15.46 -1.36
CA SER A 141 13.83 16.19 -0.67
C SER A 141 14.92 16.75 -1.60
N GLU A 142 14.95 18.07 -1.83
CA GLU A 142 16.12 18.72 -2.43
C GLU A 142 17.39 18.11 -1.85
N SER A 143 18.14 17.41 -2.70
CA SER A 143 19.46 16.92 -2.35
C SER A 143 20.22 18.15 -1.86
N LEU A 144 20.84 18.07 -0.67
CA LEU A 144 21.74 19.11 -0.20
C LEU A 144 22.76 19.35 -1.32
N THR A 145 22.67 20.49 -2.01
CA THR A 145 23.77 20.98 -2.82
C THR A 145 24.87 21.28 -1.82
N VAL A 146 25.88 20.41 -1.80
CA VAL A 146 27.14 20.73 -1.16
C VAL A 146 27.81 21.67 -2.14
N ASP A 147 27.70 22.97 -1.89
CA ASP A 147 28.63 23.93 -2.50
C ASP A 147 30.01 23.61 -1.89
N GLU A 148 30.96 23.22 -2.75
CA GLU A 148 32.40 23.11 -2.42
C GLU A 148 33.02 24.49 -2.16
#